data_AF-A0AAQ3KR89-F1
#
_entry.id   AF-A0AAQ3KR89-F1
#
_cell.length_a   1.000
_cell.length_b   1.000
_cell.length_c   1.000
_cell.angle_alpha   90.00
_cell.angle_beta   90.00
_cell.angle_gamma   90.00
#
_symmetry.space_group_name_H-M   'P 1'
#
loop_
_entity.id
_entity.type
_entity.pdbx_description
1 polymer ?
#
loop_
_entity_poly.entity_id
_entity_poly.type
_entity_poly.pdbx_seq_one_letter_code
_entity_poly.pdbx_strand_id
1 'polypeptide(L)'
;MKMSKWEILYSYLTKMYWGHGKFGIESASLFYFGKHHSLLNVGESALLARILPSPETFNPLTNPARAKNSQARVLRRMVASGFIDFETALLAVSQPLYLHTDQSGGANKGPSSNKAILDWKMADMICEARENMENWAMRMHASKH
;
A
#
# COMPACT_ATOMS: atom_id res chain seq x y z
N MET A 1 -2.14 34.01 5.11
CA MET A 1 -3.05 33.02 4.49
C MET A 1 -3.00 31.73 5.29
N LYS A 2 -4.15 31.21 5.72
CA LYS A 2 -4.24 29.96 6.49
C LYS A 2 -4.53 28.83 5.51
N MET A 3 -3.56 27.95 5.27
CA MET A 3 -3.79 26.75 4.47
C MET A 3 -4.75 25.82 5.19
N SER A 4 -5.66 25.19 4.44
CA SER A 4 -6.48 24.11 4.94
C SER A 4 -5.61 22.91 5.34
N LYS A 5 -6.13 22.03 6.21
CA LYS A 5 -5.44 20.80 6.61
C LYS A 5 -5.05 19.95 5.39
N TRP A 6 -5.89 19.95 4.36
CA TRP A 6 -5.67 19.21 3.12
C TRP A 6 -4.52 19.77 2.29
N GLU A 7 -4.43 21.09 2.15
CA GLU A 7 -3.33 21.73 1.42
C GLU A 7 -1.97 21.50 2.10
N ILE A 8 -1.95 21.55 3.44
CA ILE A 8 -0.74 21.25 4.22
C ILE A 8 -0.31 19.79 3.99
N LEU A 9 -1.26 18.86 4.08
CA LEU A 9 -0.98 17.44 3.85
C LEU A 9 -0.50 17.18 2.41
N TYR A 10 -1.18 17.76 1.42
CA TYR A 10 -0.78 17.62 0.02
C TYR A 10 0.61 18.19 -0.23
N SER A 11 0.90 19.40 0.25
CA SER A 11 2.22 20.03 0.13
C SER A 11 3.33 19.18 0.75
N TYR A 12 3.03 18.52 1.89
CA TYR A 12 3.94 17.57 2.51
C TYR A 12 4.18 16.34 1.62
N LEU A 13 3.12 15.66 1.18
CA LEU A 13 3.21 14.45 0.38
C LEU A 13 3.95 14.65 -0.95
N THR A 14 3.85 15.83 -1.56
CA THR A 14 4.55 16.19 -2.79
C THR A 14 6.06 16.36 -2.61
N LYS A 15 6.54 16.65 -1.40
CA LYS A 15 7.97 16.90 -1.14
C LYS A 15 8.72 15.71 -0.58
N MET A 16 8.01 14.72 -0.05
CA MET A 16 8.64 13.59 0.63
C MET A 16 9.28 12.59 -0.33
N TYR A 17 10.30 11.89 0.18
CA TYR A 17 10.96 10.78 -0.49
C TYR A 17 10.17 9.47 -0.29
N TRP A 18 9.99 8.71 -1.36
CA TRP A 18 9.16 7.49 -1.39
C TRP A 18 9.93 6.23 -1.79
N GLY A 19 11.27 6.29 -1.84
CA GLY A 19 12.12 5.18 -2.29
C GLY A 19 12.49 5.30 -3.77
N HIS A 20 13.54 4.60 -4.20
CA HIS A 20 13.96 4.51 -5.62
C HIS A 20 14.14 5.86 -6.33
N GLY A 21 14.65 6.87 -5.62
CA GLY A 21 14.81 8.22 -6.19
C GLY A 21 13.50 8.96 -6.49
N LYS A 22 12.35 8.47 -6.02
CA LYS A 22 11.04 9.09 -6.26
C LYS A 22 10.70 10.07 -5.16
N PHE A 23 10.42 11.31 -5.57
CA PHE A 23 9.95 12.38 -4.70
C PHE A 23 8.54 12.78 -5.10
N GLY A 24 7.69 12.94 -4.10
CA GLY A 24 6.28 13.28 -4.29
C GLY A 24 5.36 12.10 -4.53
N ILE A 25 4.11 12.24 -4.06
CA ILE A 25 3.08 11.21 -4.13
C ILE A 25 2.72 10.83 -5.57
N GLU A 26 2.72 11.77 -6.50
CA GLU A 26 2.43 11.49 -7.92
C GLU A 26 3.51 10.58 -8.53
N SER A 27 4.79 10.94 -8.37
CA SER A 27 5.92 10.12 -8.81
C SER A 27 5.90 8.73 -8.17
N ALA A 28 5.55 8.63 -6.88
CA ALA A 28 5.46 7.36 -6.18
C ALA A 28 4.30 6.50 -6.70
N SER A 29 3.12 7.08 -6.89
CA SER A 29 1.94 6.39 -7.42
C SER A 29 2.18 5.83 -8.82
N LEU A 30 2.79 6.64 -9.69
CA LEU A 30 3.17 6.21 -11.04
C LEU A 30 4.25 5.12 -10.99
N PHE A 31 5.25 5.26 -10.12
CA PHE A 31 6.32 4.28 -10.01
C PHE A 31 5.85 2.93 -9.49
N TYR A 32 5.06 2.90 -8.40
CA TYR A 32 4.63 1.64 -7.78
C TYR A 32 3.43 1.01 -8.47
N PHE A 33 2.52 1.78 -9.07
CA PHE A 33 1.25 1.25 -9.59
C PHE A 33 0.93 1.65 -11.03
N GLY A 34 1.71 2.55 -11.65
CA GLY A 34 1.43 3.05 -12.99
C GLY A 34 0.15 3.89 -13.09
N LYS A 35 -0.33 4.43 -11.96
CA LYS A 35 -1.61 5.16 -11.87
C LYS A 35 -1.41 6.56 -11.31
N HIS A 36 -2.30 7.46 -11.68
CA HIS A 36 -2.42 8.75 -10.99
C HIS A 36 -2.88 8.53 -9.53
N HIS A 37 -2.38 9.34 -8.59
CA HIS A 37 -2.61 9.13 -7.16
C HIS A 37 -4.10 9.19 -6.75
N SER A 38 -4.94 9.87 -7.53
CA SER A 38 -6.40 9.91 -7.31
C SER A 38 -7.15 8.66 -7.76
N LEU A 39 -6.49 7.76 -8.50
CA LEU A 39 -7.06 6.50 -9.01
C LEU A 39 -6.63 5.29 -8.17
N LEU A 40 -5.90 5.53 -7.09
CA LEU A 40 -5.45 4.47 -6.20
C LEU A 40 -6.63 3.92 -5.41
N ASN A 41 -6.70 2.60 -5.32
CA ASN A 41 -7.66 1.98 -4.42
C ASN A 41 -7.20 2.08 -2.96
N VAL A 42 -8.07 1.71 -2.03
CA VAL A 42 -7.81 1.77 -0.58
C VAL A 42 -6.58 0.94 -0.19
N GLY A 43 -6.41 -0.24 -0.81
CA GLY A 43 -5.26 -1.10 -0.58
C GLY A 43 -3.93 -0.48 -1.03
N GLU A 44 -3.89 0.07 -2.24
CA GLU A 44 -2.73 0.75 -2.82
C GLU A 44 -2.36 1.99 -2.00
N SER A 45 -3.37 2.76 -1.59
CA SER A 45 -3.22 3.95 -0.74
C SER A 45 -2.67 3.58 0.64
N ALA A 46 -3.18 2.51 1.25
CA ALA A 46 -2.70 1.99 2.53
C ALA A 46 -1.24 1.53 2.45
N LEU A 47 -0.83 0.96 1.31
CA LEU A 47 0.56 0.57 1.08
C LEU A 47 1.47 1.80 0.99
N LEU A 48 1.13 2.80 0.17
CA LEU A 48 1.93 4.03 0.07
C LEU A 48 2.06 4.73 1.42
N ALA A 49 0.95 4.89 2.15
CA ALA A 49 0.95 5.48 3.48
C ALA A 49 1.95 4.79 4.43
N ARG A 50 2.21 3.49 4.22
CA ARG A 50 3.18 2.72 5.00
C ARG A 50 4.62 2.84 4.51
N ILE A 51 4.83 3.03 3.21
CA ILE A 51 6.16 3.26 2.59
C ILE A 51 6.75 4.57 3.10
N LEU A 52 5.94 5.63 3.13
CA LEU A 52 6.37 6.99 3.50
C LEU A 52 7.29 7.09 4.73
N PRO A 53 6.98 6.50 5.90
CA PRO A 53 7.85 6.60 7.08
C PRO A 53 9.16 5.81 6.99
N SER A 54 9.26 4.78 6.13
CA SER A 54 10.51 4.04 5.92
C SER A 54 10.52 3.40 4.54
N PRO A 55 10.88 4.18 3.50
CA PRO A 55 10.70 3.77 2.12
C PRO A 55 11.45 2.48 1.77
N GLU A 56 12.68 2.33 2.26
CA GLU A 56 13.51 1.15 1.98
C GLU A 56 13.01 -0.10 2.73
N THR A 57 12.49 0.07 3.94
CA THR A 57 12.05 -1.05 4.80
C THR A 57 10.72 -1.64 4.34
N PHE A 58 9.78 -0.80 3.90
CA PHE A 58 8.43 -1.20 3.49
C PHE A 58 8.27 -1.27 1.98
N ASN A 59 9.39 -1.26 1.26
CA ASN A 59 9.43 -1.34 -0.18
C ASN A 59 8.84 -2.67 -0.66
N PRO A 60 7.75 -2.65 -1.45
CA PRO A 60 7.10 -3.88 -1.92
C PRO A 60 7.91 -4.59 -3.02
N LEU A 61 8.87 -3.91 -3.66
CA LEU A 61 9.75 -4.51 -4.66
C LEU A 61 10.88 -5.35 -4.04
N THR A 62 11.35 -4.97 -2.84
CA THR A 62 12.42 -5.69 -2.15
C THR A 62 11.89 -6.70 -1.13
N ASN A 63 10.81 -6.37 -0.41
CA ASN A 63 10.20 -7.25 0.59
C ASN A 63 8.66 -7.21 0.52
N PRO A 64 8.06 -7.94 -0.44
CA PRO A 64 6.61 -7.95 -0.62
C PRO A 64 5.87 -8.50 0.61
N ALA A 65 6.44 -9.47 1.33
CA ALA A 65 5.89 -10.02 2.58
C ALA A 65 5.68 -8.95 3.64
N ARG A 66 6.74 -8.21 3.93
CA ARG A 66 6.69 -7.12 4.91
C ARG A 66 5.76 -6.00 4.46
N ALA A 67 5.77 -5.67 3.17
CA ALA A 67 4.89 -4.66 2.59
C ALA A 67 3.40 -5.04 2.78
N LYS A 68 3.02 -6.27 2.45
CA LYS A 68 1.64 -6.77 2.60
C LYS A 68 1.17 -6.80 4.04
N ASN A 69 1.98 -7.32 4.96
CA ASN A 69 1.66 -7.33 6.39
C ASN A 69 1.51 -5.91 6.95
N SER A 70 2.32 -4.98 6.45
CA SER A 70 2.26 -3.60 6.89
C SER A 70 1.10 -2.82 6.28
N GLN A 71 0.68 -3.16 5.05
CA GLN A 71 -0.57 -2.69 4.44
C GLN A 71 -1.78 -3.13 5.29
N ALA A 72 -1.85 -4.41 5.67
CA ALA A 72 -2.94 -4.92 6.51
C ALA A 72 -3.02 -4.19 7.86
N ARG A 73 -1.88 -3.82 8.45
CA ARG A 73 -1.84 -3.02 9.68
C ARG A 73 -2.43 -1.62 9.50
N VAL A 74 -2.19 -0.97 8.36
CA VAL A 74 -2.79 0.34 8.05
C VAL A 74 -4.31 0.19 7.89
N LEU A 75 -4.76 -0.83 7.16
CA LEU A 75 -6.19 -1.09 6.97
C LEU A 75 -6.92 -1.36 8.30
N ARG A 76 -6.32 -2.13 9.23
CA ARG A 76 -6.88 -2.29 10.59
C ARG A 76 -7.03 -0.97 11.34
N ARG A 77 -6.06 -0.06 11.20
CA ARG A 77 -6.15 1.27 11.81
C ARG A 77 -7.26 2.10 11.17
N MET A 78 -7.42 2.01 9.85
CA MET A 78 -8.52 2.69 9.14
C MET A 78 -9.89 2.21 9.63
N VAL A 79 -10.05 0.89 9.86
CA VAL A 79 -11.26 0.34 10.48
C VAL A 79 -11.45 0.86 11.90
N ALA A 80 -10.41 0.78 12.74
CA ALA A 80 -10.47 1.23 14.13
C ALA A 80 -10.78 2.73 14.28
N SER A 81 -10.38 3.55 13.30
CA SER A 81 -10.66 4.98 13.24
C SER A 81 -11.97 5.32 12.51
N GLY A 82 -12.70 4.33 12.00
CA GLY A 82 -13.98 4.53 11.32
C GLY A 82 -13.89 5.13 9.91
N PHE A 83 -12.72 5.06 9.26
CA PHE A 83 -12.55 5.55 7.88
C PHE A 83 -13.11 4.57 6.83
N ILE A 84 -13.07 3.27 7.12
CA ILE A 84 -13.62 2.18 6.29
C ILE A 84 -14.27 1.14 7.21
N ASP A 85 -15.22 0.38 6.69
CA ASP A 85 -15.75 -0.79 7.39
C ASP A 85 -14.79 -2.00 7.29
N PHE A 86 -15.09 -3.03 8.10
CA PHE A 86 -14.26 -4.24 8.17
C PHE A 86 -14.27 -5.05 6.86
N GLU A 87 -15.40 -5.12 6.16
CA GLU A 87 -15.55 -5.89 4.92
C GLU A 87 -14.71 -5.27 3.80
N THR A 88 -14.77 -3.95 3.64
CA THR A 88 -13.92 -3.17 2.74
C THR A 88 -12.44 -3.42 3.03
N ALA A 89 -12.06 -3.44 4.30
CA ALA A 89 -10.67 -3.71 4.69
C ALA A 89 -10.24 -5.15 4.36
N LEU A 90 -11.11 -6.13 4.59
CA LEU A 90 -10.87 -7.54 4.27
C LEU A 90 -10.72 -7.78 2.77
N LEU A 91 -11.57 -7.14 1.97
CA LEU A 91 -11.48 -7.14 0.51
C LEU A 91 -10.15 -6.53 0.04
N ALA A 92 -9.77 -5.37 0.58
CA ALA A 92 -8.51 -4.71 0.24
C ALA A 92 -7.26 -5.53 0.62
N VAL A 93 -7.29 -6.23 1.76
CA VAL A 93 -6.22 -7.18 2.14
C VAL A 93 -6.18 -8.38 1.20
N SER A 94 -7.34 -8.89 0.78
CA SER A 94 -7.44 -10.07 -0.08
C SER A 94 -7.01 -9.79 -1.52
N GLN A 95 -7.02 -8.53 -1.95
CA GLN A 95 -6.60 -8.16 -3.30
C GLN A 95 -5.07 -8.28 -3.48
N PRO A 96 -4.62 -8.88 -4.61
CA PRO A 96 -3.22 -8.89 -4.97
C PRO A 96 -2.73 -7.46 -5.26
N LEU A 97 -1.48 -7.17 -4.88
CA LEU A 97 -0.84 -5.90 -5.18
C LEU A 97 -0.16 -5.98 -6.54
N TYR A 98 -0.74 -5.30 -7.53
CA TYR A 98 -0.13 -5.18 -8.87
C TYR A 98 0.88 -4.05 -8.86
N LEU A 99 2.17 -4.40 -8.79
CA LEU A 99 3.25 -3.42 -8.82
C LEU A 99 3.70 -3.19 -10.27
N HIS A 100 3.94 -1.94 -10.60
CA HIS A 100 4.59 -1.56 -11.84
C HIS A 100 6.10 -1.77 -11.70
N THR A 101 6.68 -2.64 -12.53
CA THR A 101 8.12 -2.90 -12.53
C THR A 101 8.72 -2.31 -13.79
N ASP A 102 9.14 -1.05 -13.76
CA ASP A 102 10.01 -0.51 -14.81
C ASP A 102 11.46 -0.62 -14.34
N GLN A 103 12.14 -1.69 -14.76
CA GLN A 103 13.58 -1.85 -14.51
C GLN A 103 14.33 -0.97 -15.51
N SER A 104 14.52 0.31 -15.20
CA SER A 104 15.34 1.19 -16.02
C SER A 104 16.83 0.82 -15.90
N GLY A 105 17.38 0.09 -16.89
CA GLY A 105 18.81 -0.24 -16.96
C GLY A 105 19.23 -1.30 -18.00
N GLY A 106 18.90 -1.12 -19.29
CA GLY A 106 19.44 -1.94 -20.38
C GLY A 106 18.62 -1.89 -21.67
N ALA A 107 19.28 -1.72 -22.81
CA ALA A 107 18.74 -1.55 -24.16
C ALA A 107 17.53 -2.44 -24.54
N ASN A 108 16.58 -1.86 -25.27
CA ASN A 108 15.52 -2.49 -26.08
C ASN A 108 14.69 -3.60 -25.42
N LYS A 109 13.55 -3.30 -24.77
CA LYS A 109 12.39 -4.24 -24.69
C LYS A 109 11.04 -3.51 -24.65
N GLY A 110 10.04 -4.10 -25.33
CA GLY A 110 8.68 -3.62 -25.55
C GLY A 110 7.78 -3.61 -24.30
N PRO A 111 6.43 -3.57 -24.47
CA PRO A 111 5.51 -3.04 -23.48
C PRO A 111 5.59 -3.77 -22.14
N SER A 112 5.77 -2.96 -21.09
CA SER A 112 5.89 -3.31 -19.68
C SER A 112 4.82 -4.33 -19.28
N SER A 113 5.24 -5.58 -19.09
CA SER A 113 4.38 -6.62 -18.56
C SER A 113 4.18 -6.32 -17.08
N ASN A 114 2.92 -6.14 -16.66
CA ASN A 114 2.52 -6.16 -15.25
C ASN A 114 3.03 -7.46 -14.64
N LYS A 115 4.25 -7.45 -14.09
CA LYS A 115 4.80 -8.58 -13.37
C LYS A 115 4.15 -8.53 -12.01
N ALA A 116 2.89 -8.97 -11.98
CA ALA A 116 2.31 -9.47 -10.76
C ALA A 116 3.36 -10.42 -10.22
N ILE A 117 3.86 -10.14 -9.01
CA ILE A 117 4.75 -11.04 -8.30
C ILE A 117 3.88 -12.25 -7.97
N LEU A 118 3.51 -13.05 -8.96
CA LEU A 118 2.70 -14.25 -8.82
C LEU A 118 3.69 -15.37 -8.57
N ASP A 119 4.29 -15.32 -7.39
CA ASP A 119 4.82 -16.50 -6.74
C ASP A 119 3.74 -16.99 -5.77
N TRP A 120 3.59 -18.30 -5.58
CA TRP A 120 2.63 -18.89 -4.64
C TRP A 120 2.79 -18.33 -3.22
N LYS A 121 3.98 -17.81 -2.90
CA LYS A 121 4.28 -17.05 -1.68
C LYS A 121 3.37 -15.85 -1.47
N MET A 122 2.91 -15.18 -2.54
CA MET A 122 1.96 -14.07 -2.38
C MET A 122 0.58 -14.55 -1.95
N ALA A 123 0.14 -15.72 -2.43
CA ALA A 123 -1.15 -16.29 -2.01
C ALA A 123 -1.11 -16.65 -0.52
N ASP A 124 -0.02 -17.27 -0.06
CA ASP A 124 0.19 -17.60 1.35
C ASP A 124 0.15 -16.35 2.24
N MET A 125 0.87 -15.29 1.86
CA MET A 125 0.85 -14.01 2.56
C MET A 125 -0.51 -13.33 2.57
N ILE A 126 -1.28 -13.46 1.49
CA ILE A 126 -2.64 -12.92 1.43
C ILE A 126 -3.55 -13.67 2.42
N CYS A 127 -3.46 -15.00 2.45
CA CYS A 127 -4.17 -15.82 3.42
C CYS A 127 -3.79 -15.45 4.86
N GLU A 128 -2.49 -15.38 5.16
CA GLU A 128 -1.99 -15.02 6.49
C GLU A 128 -2.46 -13.61 6.91
N ALA A 129 -2.39 -12.63 6.00
CA ALA A 129 -2.82 -11.27 6.28
C ALA A 129 -4.34 -11.18 6.56
N ARG A 130 -5.13 -11.97 5.82
CA ARG A 130 -6.58 -12.09 5.98
C ARG A 130 -6.93 -12.72 7.33
N GLU A 131 -6.38 -13.88 7.62
CA GLU A 131 -6.60 -14.59 8.90
C GLU A 131 -6.21 -13.70 10.09
N ASN A 132 -5.08 -13.01 10.00
CA ASN A 132 -4.65 -12.08 11.05
C ASN A 132 -5.63 -10.89 11.21
N MET A 133 -6.32 -10.48 10.15
CA MET A 133 -7.32 -9.42 10.20
C MET A 133 -8.63 -9.91 10.84
N GLU A 134 -9.07 -11.12 10.50
CA GLU A 134 -10.23 -11.78 11.10
C GLU A 134 -10.01 -12.04 12.59
N ASN A 135 -8.84 -12.60 12.95
CA ASN A 135 -8.45 -12.81 14.35
C ASN A 135 -8.40 -11.50 15.16
N TRP A 136 -7.94 -10.40 14.54
CA TRP A 136 -7.99 -9.08 15.18
C TRP A 136 -9.42 -8.63 15.44
N ALA A 137 -10.33 -8.79 14.47
CA ALA A 137 -11.74 -8.42 14.63
C ALA A 137 -12.40 -9.20 15.77
N MET A 138 -12.18 -10.52 15.83
CA MET A 138 -12.69 -11.37 16.92
C MET A 138 -12.25 -10.87 18.29
N ARG A 139 -10.98 -10.46 18.44
CA ARG A 139 -10.44 -9.90 19.69
C ARG A 139 -11.05 -8.55 20.05
N MET A 140 -11.33 -7.70 19.05
CA MET A 140 -11.97 -6.40 19.28
C MET A 140 -13.41 -6.56 19.76
N HIS A 141 -14.13 -7.58 19.26
CA HIS A 141 -15.47 -7.91 19.76
C HIS A 141 -15.43 -8.52 21.16
N ALA A 142 -14.48 -9.43 21.44
CA ALA A 142 -14.31 -10.03 22.76
C ALA A 142 -13.93 -9.01 23.85
N SER A 143 -13.24 -7.92 23.51
CA SER A 143 -12.84 -6.87 24.45
C SER A 143 -13.96 -5.90 24.84
N LYS A 144 -15.15 -6.00 24.23
CA LYS A 144 -16.31 -5.15 24.55
C LYS A 144 -17.27 -5.77 25.58
N HIS A 145 -16.91 -6.91 26.16
CA HIS A 145 -17.62 -7.59 27.26
C HIS A 145 -16.74 -7.65 28.50
#